data_AF-A0A9Q4C2V8-F1
#
_entry.id   AF-A0A9Q4C2V8-F1
#
_cell.length_a   1.000
_cell.length_b   1.000
_cell.length_c   1.000
_cell.angle_alpha   90.00
_cell.angle_beta   90.00
_cell.angle_gamma   90.00
#
_symmetry.space_group_name_H-M   'P 1'
#
loop_
_entity.id
_entity.type
_entity.pdbx_description
1 polymer ?
#
loop_
_entity_poly.entity_id
_entity_poly.type
_entity_poly.pdbx_seq_one_letter_code
_entity_poly.pdbx_strand_id
1 'polypeptide(L)'
;MSKISRFTQRVVTLAKNAVGGRGESAAPTGGGGFADYAVVSLHCLRVYLGESYRTALDWLSEMPHILAEIGLEPDELPDHSTLVKAFDRLTMEVWRVLLRLSTQEHETSGHAAIDSTYFDRENASKHYCRRTNYHVQTLKTTALVDTDTQAVLDVHCTT
;
A
#
# COMPACT_ATOMS: atom_id res chain seq x y z
N MET A 1 19.70 7.92 12.45
CA MET A 1 18.74 7.20 11.58
C MET A 1 18.54 7.97 10.28
N SER A 2 18.61 7.27 9.15
CA SER A 2 18.28 7.82 7.83
C SER A 2 16.78 8.08 7.68
N LYS A 3 16.38 8.86 6.67
CA LYS A 3 14.95 9.12 6.38
C LYS A 3 14.19 7.81 6.09
N ILE A 4 14.80 6.90 5.32
CA ILE A 4 14.22 5.61 4.95
C ILE A 4 14.05 4.68 6.15
N SER A 5 15.02 4.61 7.07
CA SER A 5 14.90 3.81 8.30
C SER A 5 13.78 4.35 9.19
N ARG A 6 13.66 5.68 9.35
CA ARG A 6 12.54 6.26 10.11
C ARG A 6 11.18 5.95 9.47
N PHE A 7 11.10 6.05 8.15
CA PHE A 7 9.89 5.72 7.41
C PHE A 7 9.53 4.24 7.58
N THR A 8 10.51 3.34 7.43
CA THR A 8 10.33 1.88 7.54
C THR A 8 9.83 1.48 8.93
N GLN A 9 10.49 1.92 10.01
CA GLN A 9 10.03 1.64 11.37
C GLN A 9 8.60 2.10 11.62
N ARG A 10 8.24 3.29 11.10
CA ARG A 10 6.89 3.83 11.25
C ARG A 10 5.88 2.98 10.47
N VAL A 11 6.19 2.68 9.21
CA VAL A 11 5.33 1.87 8.34
C VAL A 11 5.13 0.46 8.90
N VAL A 12 6.17 -0.21 9.39
CA VAL A 12 6.05 -1.54 10.00
C VAL A 12 5.12 -1.51 11.21
N THR A 13 5.23 -0.47 12.03
CA THR A 13 4.35 -0.27 13.20
C THR A 13 2.90 -0.09 12.75
N LEU A 14 2.65 0.76 11.75
CA LEU A 14 1.31 1.02 11.23
C LEU A 14 0.73 -0.22 10.53
N ALA A 15 1.52 -0.94 9.75
CA ALA A 15 1.12 -2.16 9.05
C ALA A 15 0.71 -3.25 10.04
N LYS A 16 1.50 -3.49 11.09
CA LYS A 16 1.15 -4.44 12.15
C LYS A 16 -0.16 -4.09 12.85
N ASN A 17 -0.43 -2.79 13.05
CA ASN A 17 -1.69 -2.33 13.62
C ASN A 17 -2.87 -2.47 12.64
N ALA A 18 -2.64 -2.34 11.34
CA ALA A 18 -3.69 -2.44 10.33
C ALA A 18 -4.13 -3.89 10.04
N VAL A 19 -3.21 -4.85 10.09
CA VAL A 19 -3.49 -6.26 9.70
C VAL A 19 -3.50 -7.25 10.88
N GLY A 20 -3.15 -6.81 12.08
CA GLY A 20 -3.21 -7.65 13.29
C GLY A 20 -2.01 -8.58 13.52
N GLY A 21 -0.96 -8.55 12.69
CA GLY A 21 0.20 -9.45 12.75
C GLY A 21 1.22 -9.18 13.87
N ARG A 22 0.78 -8.88 15.09
CA ARG A 22 1.68 -8.67 16.23
C ARG A 22 2.25 -10.03 16.71
N GLY A 23 3.52 -10.28 16.39
CA GLY A 23 4.26 -11.46 16.84
C GLY A 23 4.42 -12.55 15.78
N GLU A 24 3.89 -12.34 14.57
CA GLU A 24 4.13 -13.22 13.43
C GLU A 24 5.52 -12.98 12.82
N SER A 25 6.17 -14.05 12.35
CA SER A 25 7.39 -13.93 11.55
C SER A 25 7.06 -13.34 10.18
N ALA A 26 7.90 -12.45 9.65
CA ALA A 26 7.70 -11.85 8.33
C ALA A 26 7.70 -12.91 7.23
N ALA A 27 8.61 -13.88 7.33
CA ALA A 27 8.76 -15.03 6.46
C ALA A 27 8.74 -16.32 7.30
N PRO A 28 7.57 -16.94 7.53
CA PRO A 28 7.49 -18.19 8.28
C PRO A 28 8.12 -19.35 7.50
N THR A 29 8.92 -20.16 8.20
CA THR A 29 9.57 -21.35 7.64
C THR A 29 8.53 -22.41 7.31
N GLY A 30 8.62 -23.03 6.12
CA GLY A 30 7.73 -24.14 5.73
C GLY A 30 6.63 -23.81 4.72
N GLY A 31 6.71 -22.67 4.02
CA GLY A 31 5.91 -22.42 2.80
C GLY A 31 4.54 -21.77 3.01
N GLY A 32 4.33 -21.06 4.12
CA GLY A 32 3.06 -20.42 4.48
C GLY A 32 2.76 -19.05 3.86
N GLY A 33 3.61 -18.53 2.98
CA GLY A 33 3.52 -17.16 2.47
C GLY A 33 4.03 -16.12 3.46
N PHE A 34 4.15 -14.87 3.01
CA PHE A 34 4.63 -13.75 3.83
C PHE A 34 3.55 -13.22 4.76
N ALA A 35 3.92 -12.75 5.95
CA ALA A 35 2.99 -12.06 6.83
C ALA A 35 2.46 -10.77 6.16
N ASP A 36 1.18 -10.49 6.35
CA ASP A 36 0.52 -9.35 5.69
C ASP A 36 1.18 -8.01 6.07
N TYR A 37 1.71 -7.88 7.30
CA TYR A 37 2.37 -6.64 7.71
C TYR A 37 3.67 -6.41 6.92
N ALA A 38 4.39 -7.49 6.58
CA ALA A 38 5.63 -7.42 5.82
C ALA A 38 5.33 -7.02 4.37
N VAL A 39 4.30 -7.64 3.78
CA VAL A 39 3.78 -7.29 2.45
C VAL A 39 3.35 -5.82 2.38
N VAL A 40 2.53 -5.36 3.32
CA VAL A 40 2.07 -3.96 3.39
C VAL A 40 3.27 -3.01 3.52
N SER A 41 4.25 -3.38 4.33
CA SER A 41 5.46 -2.56 4.55
C SER A 41 6.31 -2.44 3.28
N LEU A 42 6.50 -3.54 2.54
CA LEU A 42 7.19 -3.55 1.25
C LEU A 42 6.44 -2.71 0.20
N HIS A 43 5.11 -2.73 0.17
CA HIS A 43 4.33 -1.86 -0.70
C HIS A 43 4.52 -0.38 -0.39
N CYS A 44 4.49 -0.01 0.89
CA CYS A 44 4.73 1.37 1.32
C CYS A 44 6.15 1.82 0.97
N LEU A 45 7.15 0.95 1.13
CA LEU A 45 8.54 1.24 0.73
C LEU A 45 8.68 1.41 -0.78
N ARG A 46 8.04 0.55 -1.57
CA ARG A 46 7.99 0.70 -3.03
C ARG A 46 7.41 2.06 -3.43
N VAL A 47 6.32 2.50 -2.79
CA VAL A 47 5.72 3.82 -3.00
C VAL A 47 6.66 4.94 -2.57
N TYR A 48 7.32 4.81 -1.41
CA TYR A 48 8.28 5.78 -0.89
C TYR A 48 9.48 5.98 -1.81
N LEU A 49 10.00 4.89 -2.38
CA LEU A 49 11.09 4.93 -3.35
C LEU A 49 10.65 5.49 -4.71
N GLY A 50 9.34 5.49 -5.00
CA GLY A 50 8.81 5.94 -6.29
C GLY A 50 9.07 4.96 -7.44
N GLU A 51 9.37 3.70 -7.11
CA GLU A 51 9.92 2.73 -8.06
C GLU A 51 8.94 1.63 -8.47
N SER A 52 9.31 0.94 -9.55
CA SER A 52 8.62 -0.29 -9.97
C SER A 52 8.78 -1.41 -8.93
N TYR A 53 7.91 -2.42 -8.96
CA TYR A 53 8.03 -3.58 -8.06
C TYR A 53 9.39 -4.27 -8.14
N ARG A 54 9.96 -4.41 -9.33
CA ARG A 54 11.27 -5.07 -9.53
C ARG A 54 12.40 -4.20 -9.01
N THR A 55 12.43 -2.93 -9.43
CA THR A 55 13.49 -1.98 -9.04
C THR A 55 13.50 -1.74 -7.53
N ALA A 56 12.33 -1.61 -6.91
CA ALA A 56 12.24 -1.41 -5.47
C ALA A 56 12.81 -2.61 -4.69
N LEU A 57 12.50 -3.84 -5.11
CA LEU A 57 13.00 -5.04 -4.43
C LEU A 57 14.51 -5.23 -4.65
N ASP A 58 15.02 -4.92 -5.84
CA ASP A 58 16.45 -4.93 -6.16
C ASP A 58 17.23 -3.92 -5.31
N TRP A 59 16.70 -2.71 -5.12
CA TRP A 59 17.30 -1.75 -4.19
C TRP A 59 17.22 -2.21 -2.74
N LEU A 60 16.11 -2.82 -2.34
CA LEU A 60 15.93 -3.31 -0.98
C LEU A 60 16.85 -4.50 -0.66
N SER A 61 17.20 -5.35 -1.64
CA SER A 61 18.19 -6.41 -1.41
C SER A 61 19.58 -5.88 -1.05
N GLU A 62 19.91 -4.67 -1.52
CA GLU A 62 21.14 -3.95 -1.15
C GLU A 62 21.03 -3.19 0.19
N MET A 63 19.88 -3.28 0.87
CA MET A 63 19.59 -2.57 2.12
C MET A 63 19.17 -3.55 3.25
N PRO A 64 20.05 -4.49 3.67
CA PRO A 64 19.71 -5.50 4.67
C PRO A 64 19.24 -4.90 6.00
N HIS A 65 19.79 -3.76 6.41
CA HIS A 65 19.37 -3.05 7.61
C HIS A 65 17.93 -2.52 7.55
N ILE A 66 17.39 -2.24 6.36
CA ILE A 66 15.99 -1.84 6.16
C ILE A 66 15.08 -3.08 6.19
N LEU A 67 15.51 -4.18 5.57
CA LEU A 67 14.79 -5.45 5.63
C LEU A 67 14.67 -5.99 7.05
N ALA A 68 15.74 -5.88 7.83
CA ALA A 68 15.76 -6.27 9.24
C ALA A 68 14.72 -5.52 10.09
N GLU A 69 14.39 -4.26 9.75
CA GLU A 69 13.32 -3.52 10.44
C GLU A 69 11.92 -4.10 10.17
N ILE A 70 11.73 -4.78 9.03
CA ILE A 70 10.52 -5.54 8.69
C ILE A 70 10.57 -6.94 9.33
N GLY A 71 11.77 -7.43 9.63
CA GLY A 71 12.03 -8.80 10.08
C GLY A 71 12.28 -9.77 8.94
N LEU A 72 12.86 -9.27 7.84
CA LEU A 72 13.26 -10.06 6.66
C LEU A 72 14.78 -10.04 6.49
N GLU A 73 15.33 -11.13 6.00
CA GLU A 73 16.68 -11.19 5.43
C GLU A 73 16.65 -10.99 3.90
N PRO A 74 17.77 -10.61 3.26
CA PRO A 74 17.82 -10.40 1.80
C PRO A 74 17.39 -11.61 0.97
N ASP A 75 17.69 -12.83 1.43
CA ASP A 75 17.29 -14.09 0.79
C ASP A 75 15.83 -14.47 1.04
N GLU A 76 15.17 -13.79 1.97
CA GLU A 76 13.74 -13.93 2.24
C GLU A 76 12.88 -12.93 1.46
N LEU A 77 13.46 -12.10 0.60
CA LEU A 77 12.66 -11.16 -0.19
C LEU A 77 11.68 -11.89 -1.13
N PRO A 78 10.39 -11.48 -1.17
CA PRO A 78 9.45 -12.03 -2.14
C PRO A 78 9.89 -11.70 -3.56
N ASP A 79 9.61 -12.60 -4.50
CA ASP A 79 9.62 -12.22 -5.92
C ASP A 79 8.60 -11.09 -6.17
N HIS A 80 8.94 -10.19 -7.09
CA HIS A 80 8.07 -9.06 -7.46
C HIS A 80 6.64 -9.47 -7.81
N SER A 81 6.44 -10.63 -8.46
CA SER A 81 5.10 -11.13 -8.81
C SER A 81 4.31 -11.60 -7.59
N THR A 82 4.99 -12.09 -6.55
CA THR A 82 4.39 -12.42 -5.25
C THR A 82 3.87 -11.16 -4.57
N LEU A 83 4.65 -10.07 -4.59
CA LEU A 83 4.25 -8.79 -4.03
C LEU A 83 3.04 -8.19 -4.77
N VAL A 84 3.03 -8.24 -6.11
CA VAL A 84 1.86 -7.83 -6.93
C VAL A 84 0.61 -8.64 -6.57
N LYS A 85 0.71 -9.97 -6.55
CA LYS A 85 -0.43 -10.84 -6.20
C LYS A 85 -0.90 -10.62 -4.76
N ALA A 86 0.00 -10.24 -3.86
CA ALA A 86 -0.36 -9.95 -2.48
C ALA A 86 -1.16 -8.65 -2.36
N PHE A 87 -0.81 -7.63 -3.14
CA PHE A 87 -1.60 -6.40 -3.27
C PHE A 87 -3.07 -6.70 -3.65
N ASP A 88 -3.27 -7.56 -4.65
CA ASP A 88 -4.60 -7.92 -5.14
C ASP A 88 -5.44 -8.69 -4.11
N ARG A 89 -4.78 -9.40 -3.18
CA ARG A 89 -5.47 -10.14 -2.10
C ARG A 89 -5.85 -9.24 -0.93
N LEU A 90 -5.10 -8.15 -0.70
CA LEU A 90 -5.36 -7.24 0.41
C LEU A 90 -6.63 -6.43 0.13
N THR A 91 -7.56 -6.48 1.08
CA THR A 91 -8.84 -5.76 0.95
C THR A 91 -8.63 -4.26 1.08
N MET A 92 -9.54 -3.47 0.49
CA MET A 92 -9.56 -2.01 0.67
C MET A 92 -9.64 -1.58 2.14
N GLU A 93 -10.19 -2.43 3.02
CA GLU A 93 -10.26 -2.16 4.46
C GLU A 93 -8.86 -2.00 5.05
N VAL A 94 -7.90 -2.87 4.70
CA VAL A 94 -6.51 -2.77 5.20
C VAL A 94 -5.90 -1.42 4.83
N TRP A 95 -6.05 -0.99 3.58
CA TRP A 95 -5.51 0.28 3.10
C TRP A 95 -6.19 1.49 3.75
N ARG A 96 -7.51 1.42 3.99
CA ARG A 96 -8.25 2.48 4.72
C ARG A 96 -7.86 2.55 6.20
N VAL A 97 -7.65 1.42 6.86
CA VAL A 97 -7.15 1.39 8.25
C VAL A 97 -5.74 1.96 8.30
N LEU A 98 -4.86 1.58 7.37
CA LEU A 98 -3.52 2.14 7.26
C LEU A 98 -3.55 3.66 7.06
N LEU A 99 -4.40 4.15 6.14
CA LEU A 99 -4.61 5.58 5.93
C LEU A 99 -5.04 6.28 7.22
N ARG A 100 -6.08 5.77 7.89
CA ARG A 100 -6.59 6.32 9.15
C ARG A 100 -5.52 6.35 10.25
N LEU A 101 -4.71 5.31 10.38
CA LEU A 101 -3.64 5.28 11.38
C LEU A 101 -2.51 6.26 11.02
N SER A 102 -2.21 6.41 9.73
CA SER A 102 -1.21 7.39 9.28
C SER A 102 -1.68 8.84 9.47
N THR A 103 -2.97 9.11 9.33
CA THR A 103 -3.53 10.46 9.46
C THR A 103 -3.64 10.90 10.92
N GLN A 104 -3.75 9.96 11.86
CA GLN A 104 -3.65 10.25 13.30
C GLN A 104 -2.26 10.79 13.71
N GLU A 105 -1.23 10.52 12.91
CA GLU A 105 0.13 11.02 13.13
C GLU A 105 0.42 12.30 12.33
N HIS A 106 -0.54 12.75 11.53
CA HIS A 106 -0.43 13.94 10.71
C HIS A 106 -1.06 15.13 11.44
N GLU A 107 -0.34 16.23 11.54
CA GLU A 107 -0.90 17.49 12.07
C GLU A 107 -1.88 18.08 11.04
N THR A 108 -3.17 17.91 11.30
CA THR A 108 -4.24 18.48 10.46
C THR A 108 -4.45 19.95 10.75
N SER A 109 -4.75 20.74 9.72
CA SER A 109 -5.09 22.17 9.80
C SER A 109 -6.44 22.45 10.48
N GLY A 110 -7.25 21.42 10.72
CA GLY A 110 -8.63 21.53 11.19
C GLY A 110 -9.64 21.87 10.08
N HIS A 111 -9.17 22.12 8.85
CA HIS A 111 -9.99 22.40 7.68
C HIS A 111 -9.75 21.33 6.61
N ALA A 112 -10.83 20.81 6.04
CA ALA A 112 -10.75 19.79 5.01
C ALA A 112 -11.78 20.04 3.90
N ALA A 113 -11.37 19.72 2.67
CA ALA A 113 -12.22 19.71 1.50
C ALA A 113 -12.64 18.27 1.17
N ILE A 114 -13.84 18.14 0.63
CA ILE A 114 -14.33 16.87 0.07
C ILE A 114 -14.38 17.03 -1.43
N ASP A 115 -13.69 16.14 -2.14
CA ASP A 115 -13.78 16.06 -3.59
C ASP A 115 -14.14 14.64 -4.02
N SER A 116 -14.89 14.52 -5.12
CA SER A 116 -15.30 13.22 -5.65
C SER A 116 -14.99 13.13 -7.13
N THR A 117 -14.35 12.04 -7.53
CA THR A 117 -13.99 11.74 -8.91
C THR A 117 -14.37 10.30 -9.28
N TYR A 118 -14.31 10.00 -10.56
CA TYR A 118 -14.59 8.67 -11.10
C TYR A 118 -13.33 8.14 -11.79
N PHE A 119 -13.04 6.87 -11.60
CA PHE A 119 -11.95 6.15 -12.25
C PHE A 119 -12.51 4.95 -13.01
N ASP A 120 -12.17 4.80 -14.27
CA ASP A 120 -12.44 3.56 -14.99
C ASP A 120 -11.41 2.51 -14.59
N ARG A 121 -11.88 1.35 -14.12
CA ARG A 121 -11.00 0.24 -13.71
C ARG A 121 -10.24 -0.36 -14.89
N GLU A 122 -10.79 -0.22 -16.08
CA GLU A 122 -10.18 -0.67 -17.33
C GLU A 122 -10.31 0.38 -18.42
N ASN A 123 -9.21 0.61 -19.14
CA ASN A 123 -9.20 1.47 -20.32
C ASN A 123 -9.60 0.65 -21.57
N ALA A 124 -10.89 0.37 -21.72
CA ALA A 124 -11.44 -0.27 -22.91
C ALA A 124 -11.98 0.77 -23.89
N SER A 125 -11.63 0.66 -25.19
CA SER A 125 -12.18 1.57 -26.20
C SER A 125 -13.69 1.40 -26.36
N LYS A 126 -14.43 2.49 -26.61
CA LYS A 126 -15.89 2.43 -26.87
C LYS A 126 -16.26 1.42 -27.96
N HIS A 127 -15.42 1.30 -28.99
CA HIS A 127 -15.61 0.34 -30.07
C HIS A 127 -15.50 -1.11 -29.57
N TYR A 128 -14.47 -1.42 -28.79
CA TYR A 128 -14.29 -2.74 -28.18
C TYR A 128 -15.47 -3.08 -27.26
N CYS A 129 -15.85 -2.17 -26.36
CA CYS A 129 -16.98 -2.36 -25.43
C CYS A 129 -18.27 -2.71 -26.16
N ARG A 130 -18.59 -1.97 -27.23
CA ARG A 130 -19.81 -2.21 -28.02
C ARG A 130 -19.79 -3.56 -28.75
N ARG A 131 -18.63 -4.01 -29.22
CA ARG A 131 -18.50 -5.28 -29.97
C ARG A 131 -18.60 -6.50 -29.06
N THR A 132 -18.04 -6.42 -27.86
CA THR A 132 -17.99 -7.55 -26.91
C THR A 132 -19.08 -7.52 -25.86
N ASN A 133 -19.97 -6.51 -25.89
CA ASN A 133 -20.93 -6.21 -24.83
C ASN A 133 -20.24 -6.01 -23.46
N TYR A 134 -18.99 -5.55 -23.47
CA TYR A 134 -18.20 -5.31 -22.26
C TYR A 134 -18.65 -4.00 -21.59
N HIS A 135 -18.91 -4.08 -20.28
CA HIS A 135 -19.29 -2.93 -19.46
C HIS A 135 -18.09 -2.50 -18.63
N VAL A 136 -17.62 -1.26 -18.85
CA VAL A 136 -16.54 -0.68 -18.06
C VAL A 136 -17.02 -0.51 -16.63
N GLN A 137 -16.29 -1.07 -15.68
CA GLN A 137 -16.54 -0.84 -14.27
C GLN A 137 -15.93 0.50 -13.87
N THR A 138 -16.78 1.45 -13.52
CA THR A 138 -16.34 2.75 -13.00
C THR A 138 -16.35 2.72 -11.49
N LEU A 139 -15.24 3.12 -10.87
CA LEU A 139 -15.10 3.32 -9.44
C LEU A 139 -15.34 4.80 -9.12
N LYS A 140 -16.34 5.09 -8.31
CA LYS A 140 -16.49 6.43 -7.74
C LYS A 140 -15.69 6.52 -6.45
N THR A 141 -14.79 7.48 -6.38
CA THR A 141 -13.93 7.73 -5.23
C THR A 141 -14.17 9.13 -4.69
N THR A 142 -14.45 9.23 -3.40
CA THR A 142 -14.54 10.51 -2.68
C THR A 142 -13.37 10.59 -1.71
N ALA A 143 -12.59 11.66 -1.77
CA ALA A 143 -11.46 11.90 -0.88
C ALA A 143 -11.78 13.08 0.05
N LEU A 144 -11.43 12.91 1.33
CA LEU A 144 -11.34 13.99 2.30
C LEU A 144 -9.88 14.46 2.34
N VAL A 145 -9.62 15.74 2.09
CA VAL A 145 -8.26 16.28 1.93
C VAL A 145 -8.07 17.48 2.84
N ASP A 146 -6.99 17.52 3.60
CA ASP A 146 -6.59 18.70 4.38
C ASP A 146 -6.27 19.88 3.44
N THR A 147 -6.83 21.07 3.71
CA THR A 147 -6.70 22.19 2.77
C THR A 147 -5.32 22.82 2.73
N ASP A 148 -4.55 22.67 3.82
CA ASP A 148 -3.27 23.36 3.96
C ASP A 148 -2.12 22.44 3.56
N THR A 149 -2.13 21.19 4.06
CA THR A 149 -1.07 20.21 3.77
C THR A 149 -1.34 19.39 2.52
N GLN A 150 -2.56 19.44 1.99
CA GLN A 150 -3.03 18.60 0.89
C GLN A 150 -2.97 17.09 1.17
N ALA A 151 -2.86 16.72 2.46
CA ALA A 151 -2.86 15.32 2.87
C ALA A 151 -4.25 14.70 2.68
N VAL A 152 -4.29 13.51 2.09
CA VAL A 152 -5.52 12.71 2.03
C VAL A 152 -5.79 12.15 3.44
N LEU A 153 -6.94 12.48 4.01
CA LEU A 153 -7.34 12.12 5.38
C LEU A 153 -8.23 10.88 5.43
N ASP A 154 -9.08 10.68 4.42
CA ASP A 154 -9.87 9.48 4.23
C ASP A 154 -10.27 9.35 2.76
N VAL A 155 -10.61 8.12 2.35
CA VAL A 155 -11.14 7.81 1.03
C VAL A 155 -12.35 6.89 1.16
N HIS A 156 -13.39 7.16 0.37
CA HIS A 156 -14.54 6.28 0.22
C HIS A 156 -14.67 5.87 -1.24
N CYS A 157 -14.67 4.56 -1.49
CA CYS A 157 -14.75 3.99 -2.83
C CYS A 157 -16.07 3.21 -2.96
N THR A 158 -16.78 3.45 -4.06
CA THR A 158 -18.04 2.76 -4.42
C THR A 158 -17.97 2.30 -5.87
N THR A 159 -18.46 1.09 -6.14
CA THR A 159 -18.53 0.46 -7.47
C THR A 159 -19.96 0.39 -7.96
#